data_AF-A0A2M7KAY3-F1
#
_entry.id   AF-A0A2M7KAY3-F1
#
_cell.length_a   1.000
_cell.length_b   1.000
_cell.length_c   1.000
_cell.angle_alpha   90.00
_cell.angle_beta   90.00
_cell.angle_gamma   90.00
#
_symmetry.space_group_name_H-M   'P 1'
#
loop_
_entity.id
_entity.type
_entity.pdbx_description
1 polymer ?
#
loop_
_entity_poly.entity_id
_entity_poly.type
_entity_poly.pdbx_seq_one_letter_code
_entity_poly.pdbx_strand_id
1 'polypeptide(L)'
;MNRIIEDIKSACTDLFSEKLVFISLSGLERSFIISGSYVSPALNNHNGTYEPINVIKWFKDFWIYIEINFKQVPVESKFPARFDKSDKDAYFEIFNKNYLKINKEYYNVIISISVFQGDYQKEEKKQLFRAEWDNYEDNKFHPQPHWHFYPDENTTFDFETDDGIDFLEDETKKEIDIKRIHFAMNGEWAQNGEHIHKINSSKVLVNWLSGALKHIKEQLKDSKIKN
;
A
#
# COMPACT_ATOMS: atom_id res chain seq x y z
N MET A 1 0.74 3.35 18.74
CA MET A 1 0.91 3.40 17.27
C MET A 1 2.24 4.01 16.89
N ASN A 2 2.64 5.16 17.47
CA ASN A 2 3.95 5.78 17.23
C ASN A 2 5.15 4.83 17.23
N ARG A 3 5.25 3.92 18.22
CA ARG A 3 6.32 2.91 18.22
C ARG A 3 6.34 2.03 16.97
N ILE A 4 5.17 1.58 16.50
CA ILE A 4 5.04 0.76 15.28
C ILE A 4 5.49 1.56 14.05
N ILE A 5 5.13 2.85 14.01
CA ILE A 5 5.56 3.76 12.94
C ILE A 5 7.08 3.97 12.96
N GLU A 6 7.70 4.09 14.14
CA GLU A 6 9.16 4.14 14.27
C GLU A 6 9.82 2.83 13.84
N ASP A 7 9.22 1.67 14.17
CA ASP A 7 9.70 0.36 13.73
C ASP A 7 9.61 0.23 12.18
N ILE A 8 8.51 0.69 11.57
CA ILE A 8 8.35 0.76 10.10
C ILE A 8 9.43 1.64 9.49
N LYS A 9 9.62 2.84 10.04
CA LYS A 9 10.63 3.80 9.58
C LYS A 9 12.02 3.17 9.63
N SER A 10 12.38 2.53 10.74
CA SER A 10 13.67 1.84 10.89
C SER A 10 13.83 0.72 9.85
N ALA A 11 12.80 -0.11 9.66
CA ALA A 11 12.85 -1.23 8.70
C ALA A 11 12.93 -0.77 7.24
N CYS A 12 12.41 0.41 6.92
CA CYS A 12 12.37 0.93 5.56
C CYS A 12 13.50 1.92 5.25
N THR A 13 14.35 2.30 6.23
CA THR A 13 15.31 3.41 6.06
C THR A 13 16.21 3.23 4.84
N ASP A 14 16.75 2.03 4.62
CA ASP A 14 17.65 1.74 3.48
C ASP A 14 16.93 1.73 2.12
N LEU A 15 15.60 1.76 2.11
CA LEU A 15 14.79 1.85 0.91
C LEU A 15 14.60 3.29 0.43
N PHE A 16 15.11 4.29 1.15
CA PHE A 16 15.00 5.70 0.80
C PHE A 16 16.38 6.36 0.80
N SER A 17 16.63 7.27 -0.13
CA SER A 17 17.87 8.07 -0.13
C SER A 17 17.84 9.15 0.95
N GLU A 18 16.64 9.60 1.30
CA GLU A 18 16.40 10.65 2.28
C GLU A 18 15.86 10.08 3.59
N LYS A 19 15.96 10.87 4.65
CA LYS A 19 15.41 10.50 5.96
C LYS A 19 13.89 10.34 5.87
N LEU A 20 13.42 9.13 6.12
CA LEU A 20 12.01 8.77 6.18
C LEU A 20 11.34 9.32 7.44
N VAL A 21 10.19 9.97 7.28
CA VAL A 21 9.35 10.49 8.36
C VAL A 21 7.89 10.11 8.09
N PHE A 22 7.11 9.95 9.16
CA PHE A 22 5.66 9.85 9.08
C PHE A 22 5.01 10.94 9.93
N ILE A 23 3.97 11.58 9.41
CA ILE A 23 3.22 12.66 10.06
C ILE A 23 1.80 12.18 10.34
N SER A 24 1.26 12.48 11.52
CA SER A 24 -0.12 12.16 11.84
C SER A 24 -1.10 13.19 11.25
N LEU A 25 -2.17 12.72 10.61
CA LEU A 25 -3.17 13.58 9.93
C LEU A 25 -4.25 14.16 10.86
N SER A 26 -4.61 13.48 11.94
CA SER A 26 -5.90 13.73 12.62
C SER A 26 -5.80 14.01 14.12
N GLY A 27 -4.60 14.27 14.65
CA GLY A 27 -4.37 14.53 16.08
C GLY A 27 -4.61 13.33 17.01
N LEU A 28 -5.35 12.32 16.56
CA LEU A 28 -5.64 11.07 17.27
C LEU A 28 -4.57 9.99 17.05
N GLU A 29 -3.45 10.29 16.36
CA GLU A 29 -2.34 9.36 16.08
C GLU A 29 -2.78 8.02 15.46
N ARG A 30 -3.86 8.04 14.65
CA ARG A 30 -4.43 6.85 13.98
C ARG A 30 -4.19 6.82 12.48
N SER A 31 -3.90 7.95 11.87
CA SER A 31 -3.63 8.05 10.44
C SER A 31 -2.28 8.71 10.26
N PHE A 32 -1.40 8.07 9.49
CA PHE A 32 -0.03 8.48 9.26
C PHE A 32 0.25 8.53 7.76
N ILE A 33 0.84 9.62 7.31
CA ILE A 33 1.32 9.77 5.94
C ILE A 33 2.83 9.89 5.90
N ILE A 34 3.44 9.38 4.85
CA ILE A 34 4.85 9.55 4.60
C ILE A 34 5.19 11.03 4.35
N SER A 35 6.37 11.44 4.82
CA SER A 35 6.93 12.76 4.58
C SER A 35 8.46 12.72 4.64
N GLY A 36 9.11 13.81 4.27
CA GLY A 36 10.57 13.89 4.18
C GLY A 36 11.09 15.28 3.82
N SER A 37 12.40 15.36 3.64
CA SER A 37 13.13 16.57 3.23
C SER A 37 12.81 17.01 1.80
N TYR A 38 12.58 16.06 0.90
CA TYR A 38 12.32 16.33 -0.51
C TYR A 38 10.91 15.88 -0.92
N VAL A 39 9.96 16.80 -0.77
CA VAL A 39 8.55 16.61 -1.12
C VAL A 39 8.21 17.34 -2.42
N SER A 40 7.19 16.86 -3.10
CA SER A 40 6.64 17.51 -4.29
C SER A 40 5.12 17.27 -4.37
N PRO A 41 4.34 18.22 -4.92
CA PRO A 41 2.93 17.98 -5.20
C PRO A 41 2.70 16.89 -6.27
N ALA A 42 1.59 16.17 -6.15
CA ALA A 42 1.05 15.21 -7.12
C ALA A 42 -0.49 15.16 -7.06
N LEU A 43 -1.13 14.46 -8.00
CA LEU A 43 -2.56 14.12 -7.97
C LEU A 43 -2.73 12.63 -7.73
N ASN A 44 -3.26 12.26 -6.57
CA ASN A 44 -3.60 10.89 -6.24
C ASN A 44 -4.97 10.55 -6.82
N ASN A 45 -5.00 9.74 -7.86
CA ASN A 45 -6.21 9.13 -8.39
C ASN A 45 -6.60 7.94 -7.50
N HIS A 46 -7.84 7.94 -7.05
CA HIS A 46 -8.50 6.81 -6.41
C HIS A 46 -9.87 6.62 -7.07
N ASN A 47 -9.96 5.62 -7.96
CA ASN A 47 -11.17 5.27 -8.70
C ASN A 47 -11.85 6.47 -9.39
N GLY A 48 -11.05 7.33 -10.04
CA GLY A 48 -11.53 8.51 -10.77
C GLY A 48 -11.69 9.77 -9.91
N THR A 49 -11.50 9.67 -8.59
CA THR A 49 -11.43 10.82 -7.70
C THR A 49 -9.98 11.26 -7.54
N TYR A 50 -9.69 12.53 -7.83
CA TYR A 50 -8.34 13.08 -7.78
C TYR A 50 -8.15 13.95 -6.53
N GLU A 51 -7.17 13.60 -5.71
CA GLU A 51 -6.81 14.32 -4.49
C GLU A 51 -5.41 14.93 -4.61
N PRO A 52 -5.24 16.25 -4.37
CA PRO A 52 -3.92 16.85 -4.27
C PRO A 52 -3.18 16.35 -3.03
N ILE A 53 -1.99 15.77 -3.23
CA ILE A 53 -1.14 15.26 -2.15
C ILE A 53 0.30 15.72 -2.32
N ASN A 54 1.10 15.55 -1.26
CA ASN A 54 2.56 15.64 -1.34
C ASN A 54 3.16 14.24 -1.36
N VAL A 55 3.97 13.96 -2.39
CA VAL A 55 4.78 12.75 -2.53
C VAL A 55 6.21 13.05 -2.11
N ILE A 56 6.94 12.04 -1.66
CA ILE A 56 8.37 12.18 -1.39
C ILE A 56 9.20 11.62 -2.53
N LYS A 57 10.40 12.17 -2.72
CA LYS A 57 11.36 11.61 -3.66
C LYS A 57 11.79 10.22 -3.20
N TRP A 58 11.67 9.22 -4.08
CA TRP A 58 12.03 7.84 -3.73
C TRP A 58 13.39 7.41 -4.30
N PHE A 59 13.51 7.41 -5.63
CA PHE A 59 14.77 7.17 -6.36
C PHE A 59 14.58 7.54 -7.84
N LYS A 60 15.67 7.84 -8.58
CA LYS A 60 15.62 8.23 -10.01
C LYS A 60 14.57 9.32 -10.28
N ASP A 61 13.58 9.08 -11.12
CA ASP A 61 12.41 9.89 -11.47
C ASP A 61 11.13 9.40 -10.76
N PHE A 62 11.25 8.45 -9.82
CA PHE A 62 10.12 7.96 -9.03
C PHE A 62 9.87 8.77 -7.77
N TRP A 63 8.59 8.81 -7.42
CA TRP A 63 8.04 9.42 -6.22
C TRP A 63 7.03 8.48 -5.59
N ILE A 64 6.82 8.61 -4.29
CA ILE A 64 5.94 7.71 -3.55
C ILE A 64 5.13 8.46 -2.50
N TYR A 65 3.90 7.99 -2.31
CA TYR A 65 3.02 8.33 -1.20
C TYR A 65 2.63 7.05 -0.47
N ILE A 66 2.68 7.08 0.86
CA ILE A 66 2.25 5.99 1.72
C ILE A 66 1.33 6.57 2.78
N GLU A 67 0.18 5.94 2.97
CA GLU A 67 -0.75 6.22 4.04
C GLU A 67 -1.01 4.95 4.84
N ILE A 68 -1.02 5.08 6.17
CA ILE A 68 -1.31 4.00 7.11
C ILE A 68 -2.39 4.48 8.07
N ASN A 69 -3.54 3.80 8.07
CA ASN A 69 -4.68 4.12 8.90
C ASN A 69 -5.01 2.94 9.83
N PHE A 70 -5.07 3.22 11.13
CA PHE A 70 -5.49 2.30 12.18
C PHE A 70 -6.95 2.58 12.54
N LYS A 71 -7.87 1.92 11.84
CA LYS A 71 -9.31 2.01 12.10
C LYS A 71 -9.64 1.15 13.31
N GLN A 72 -10.09 1.77 14.40
CA GLN A 72 -10.48 1.04 15.60
C GLN A 72 -11.68 0.12 15.31
N VAL A 73 -11.57 -1.13 15.75
CA VAL A 73 -12.63 -2.13 15.64
C VAL A 73 -13.35 -2.21 16.98
N PRO A 74 -14.67 -1.95 17.03
CA PRO A 74 -15.46 -2.12 18.25
C PRO A 74 -15.42 -3.56 18.74
N VAL A 75 -15.23 -3.73 20.04
CA VAL A 75 -15.23 -5.03 20.72
C VAL A 75 -16.51 -5.12 21.54
N GLU A 76 -17.18 -6.28 21.51
CA GLU A 76 -18.33 -6.52 22.37
C GLU A 76 -17.87 -6.50 23.83
N SER A 77 -18.58 -5.71 24.62
CA SER A 77 -18.33 -5.56 26.07
C SER A 77 -19.45 -6.17 26.90
N LYS A 78 -20.60 -6.48 26.28
CA LYS A 78 -21.78 -7.08 26.89
C LYS A 78 -22.12 -8.38 26.19
N PHE A 79 -21.56 -9.47 26.71
CA PHE A 79 -21.88 -10.80 26.23
C PHE A 79 -23.23 -11.28 26.79
N PRO A 80 -24.02 -12.05 26.02
CA PRO A 80 -25.22 -12.70 26.53
C PRO A 80 -24.92 -13.56 27.76
N ALA A 81 -25.86 -13.68 28.70
CA ALA A 81 -25.65 -14.45 29.94
C ALA A 81 -25.29 -15.94 29.71
N ARG A 82 -25.65 -16.49 28.55
CA ARG A 82 -25.31 -17.85 28.12
C ARG A 82 -23.85 -18.03 27.70
N PHE A 83 -23.10 -16.95 27.45
CA PHE A 83 -21.69 -17.02 27.06
C PHE A 83 -20.85 -17.31 28.29
N ASP A 84 -20.27 -18.50 28.31
CA ASP A 84 -19.33 -18.89 29.34
C ASP A 84 -17.93 -18.31 29.07
N LYS A 85 -16.94 -18.74 29.86
CA LYS A 85 -15.56 -18.29 29.67
C LYS A 85 -14.99 -18.77 28.33
N SER A 86 -15.26 -20.01 27.94
CA SER A 86 -14.74 -20.59 26.70
C SER A 86 -15.28 -19.88 25.46
N ASP A 87 -16.55 -19.46 25.48
CA ASP A 87 -17.15 -18.68 24.41
C ASP A 87 -16.48 -17.30 24.26
N LYS A 88 -16.18 -16.65 25.39
CA LYS A 88 -15.49 -15.35 25.41
C LYS A 88 -14.04 -15.46 24.95
N ASP A 89 -13.34 -16.51 25.39
CA ASP A 89 -11.96 -16.78 24.98
C ASP A 89 -11.93 -17.05 23.46
N ALA A 90 -12.84 -17.87 22.94
CA ALA A 90 -12.97 -18.12 21.49
C ALA A 90 -13.25 -16.83 20.69
N TYR A 91 -14.11 -15.93 21.22
CA TYR A 91 -14.35 -14.62 20.62
C TYR A 91 -13.06 -13.79 20.52
N PHE A 92 -12.29 -13.69 21.60
CA PHE A 92 -11.04 -12.92 21.60
C PHE A 92 -9.94 -13.56 20.75
N GLU A 93 -9.92 -14.89 20.62
CA GLU A 93 -9.00 -15.59 19.72
C GLU A 93 -9.28 -15.23 18.26
N ILE A 94 -10.55 -15.12 17.85
CA ILE A 94 -10.91 -14.62 16.52
C ILE A 94 -10.38 -13.20 16.32
N PHE A 95 -10.53 -12.33 17.31
CA PHE A 95 -10.02 -10.95 17.23
C PHE A 95 -8.50 -10.90 17.15
N ASN A 96 -7.79 -11.69 17.97
CA ASN A 96 -6.33 -11.80 17.96
C ASN A 96 -5.81 -12.35 16.62
N LYS A 97 -6.56 -13.26 15.96
CA LYS A 97 -6.18 -13.79 14.64
C LYS A 97 -6.33 -12.73 13.54
N ASN A 98 -7.34 -11.85 13.63
CA ASN A 98 -7.75 -11.00 12.50
C ASN A 98 -7.31 -9.53 12.59
N TYR A 99 -7.10 -9.00 13.80
CA TYR A 99 -6.89 -7.57 14.01
C TYR A 99 -5.63 -7.28 14.81
N LEU A 100 -5.03 -6.12 14.55
CA LEU A 100 -3.89 -5.65 15.29
C LEU A 100 -4.32 -5.17 16.68
N LYS A 101 -3.77 -5.78 17.73
CA LYS A 101 -4.03 -5.38 19.11
C LYS A 101 -3.02 -4.34 19.60
N ILE A 102 -3.49 -3.17 20.03
CA ILE A 102 -2.67 -2.09 20.62
C ILE A 102 -3.36 -1.62 21.89
N ASN A 103 -2.65 -1.62 23.03
CA ASN A 103 -3.17 -1.12 24.32
C ASN A 103 -4.55 -1.69 24.72
N LYS A 104 -4.80 -2.98 24.43
CA LYS A 104 -6.07 -3.71 24.64
C LYS A 104 -7.22 -3.36 23.67
N GLU A 105 -7.00 -2.46 22.74
CA GLU A 105 -7.93 -2.17 21.64
C GLU A 105 -7.51 -2.92 20.38
N TYR A 106 -8.46 -3.16 19.49
CA TYR A 106 -8.23 -3.84 18.22
C TYR A 106 -8.40 -2.87 17.06
N TYR A 107 -7.56 -3.05 16.06
CA TYR A 107 -7.47 -2.17 14.92
C TYR A 107 -7.42 -2.97 13.61
N ASN A 108 -8.22 -2.53 12.66
CA ASN A 108 -8.01 -2.82 11.27
C ASN A 108 -6.92 -1.89 10.73
N VAL A 109 -5.94 -2.45 10.04
CA VAL A 109 -4.85 -1.67 9.43
C VAL A 109 -5.15 -1.54 7.95
N ILE A 110 -5.27 -0.29 7.50
CA ILE A 110 -5.46 0.07 6.10
C ILE A 110 -4.17 0.74 5.63
N ILE A 111 -3.62 0.27 4.53
CA ILE A 111 -2.38 0.79 3.94
C ILE A 111 -2.64 1.13 2.48
N SER A 112 -2.15 2.29 2.05
CA SER A 112 -2.16 2.69 0.66
C SER A 112 -0.75 3.10 0.25
N ILE A 113 -0.29 2.58 -0.89
CA ILE A 113 1.02 2.88 -1.48
C ILE A 113 0.78 3.34 -2.92
N SER A 114 0.93 4.64 -3.18
CA SER A 114 0.84 5.18 -4.55
C SER A 114 2.24 5.51 -5.07
N VAL A 115 2.56 5.03 -6.27
CA VAL A 115 3.84 5.30 -6.94
C VAL A 115 3.61 6.19 -8.15
N PHE A 116 4.48 7.18 -8.30
CA PHE A 116 4.46 8.15 -9.37
C PHE A 116 5.80 8.21 -10.08
N GLN A 117 5.79 8.62 -11.33
CA GLN A 117 6.98 8.88 -12.15
C GLN A 117 6.87 10.27 -12.77
N GLY A 118 7.98 10.98 -12.82
CA GLY A 118 8.10 12.25 -13.51
C GLY A 118 9.05 13.22 -12.82
N ASP A 119 9.10 14.42 -13.36
CA ASP A 119 9.93 15.50 -12.86
C ASP A 119 9.30 16.20 -11.64
N TYR A 120 9.92 17.28 -11.17
CA TYR A 120 9.54 17.95 -9.93
C TYR A 120 8.16 18.65 -10.01
N GLN A 121 7.64 19.03 -11.18
CA GLN A 121 6.34 19.71 -11.22
C GLN A 121 5.17 18.73 -11.05
N LYS A 122 4.04 19.23 -10.53
CA LYS A 122 2.85 18.41 -10.24
C LYS A 122 2.29 17.81 -11.53
N GLU A 123 2.23 18.63 -12.56
CA GLU A 123 1.66 18.35 -13.88
C GLU A 123 2.51 17.33 -14.66
N GLU A 124 3.77 17.18 -14.27
CA GLU A 124 4.73 16.25 -14.87
C GLU A 124 4.75 14.89 -14.15
N LYS A 125 4.06 14.74 -13.00
CA LYS A 125 4.00 13.47 -12.26
C LYS A 125 2.77 12.67 -12.63
N LYS A 126 3.03 11.52 -13.24
CA LYS A 126 2.02 10.51 -13.52
C LYS A 126 1.99 9.48 -12.40
N GLN A 127 0.79 9.17 -11.91
CA GLN A 127 0.60 8.00 -11.05
C GLN A 127 0.66 6.74 -11.90
N LEU A 128 1.51 5.79 -11.53
CA LEU A 128 1.64 4.52 -12.26
C LEU A 128 0.64 3.49 -11.74
N PHE A 129 0.65 3.31 -10.42
CA PHE A 129 -0.21 2.35 -9.75
C PHE A 129 -0.38 2.72 -8.28
N ARG A 130 -1.33 2.04 -7.66
CA ARG A 130 -1.61 2.07 -6.23
C ARG A 130 -1.80 0.67 -5.72
N ALA A 131 -1.11 0.33 -4.63
CA ALA A 131 -1.33 -0.90 -3.89
C ALA A 131 -2.11 -0.55 -2.62
N GLU A 132 -3.22 -1.25 -2.39
CA GLU A 132 -4.01 -1.11 -1.18
C GLU A 132 -3.99 -2.40 -0.37
N TRP A 133 -3.95 -2.25 0.94
CA TRP A 133 -4.17 -3.32 1.89
C TRP A 133 -5.22 -2.90 2.88
N ASP A 134 -6.22 -3.75 3.10
CA ASP A 134 -7.13 -3.62 4.23
C ASP A 134 -7.56 -5.00 4.75
N ASN A 135 -7.93 -5.07 6.02
CA ASN A 135 -8.69 -6.22 6.52
C ASN A 135 -10.18 -5.83 6.48
N TYR A 136 -10.82 -5.83 5.30
CA TYR A 136 -12.26 -5.50 5.17
C TYR A 136 -13.14 -6.15 6.27
N GLU A 137 -14.14 -5.40 6.74
CA GLU A 137 -15.17 -5.86 7.69
C GLU A 137 -16.34 -6.59 7.00
N ASP A 138 -16.45 -6.53 5.66
CA ASP A 138 -17.69 -6.81 4.93
C ASP A 138 -17.87 -8.27 4.47
N ASN A 139 -17.09 -9.21 5.01
CA ASN A 139 -17.10 -10.64 4.63
C ASN A 139 -16.85 -10.89 3.13
N LYS A 140 -16.40 -9.89 2.35
CA LYS A 140 -15.96 -10.13 0.98
C LYS A 140 -14.50 -10.55 0.97
N PHE A 141 -14.28 -11.72 0.43
CA PHE A 141 -12.99 -12.36 0.27
C PHE A 141 -12.27 -11.75 -0.93
N HIS A 142 -11.43 -10.74 -0.68
CA HIS A 142 -10.63 -10.11 -1.72
C HIS A 142 -9.14 -10.49 -1.58
N PRO A 143 -8.46 -10.93 -2.65
CA PRO A 143 -7.00 -11.17 -2.64
C PRO A 143 -6.23 -9.88 -2.42
N GLN A 144 -5.21 -9.90 -1.58
CA GLN A 144 -4.50 -8.70 -1.15
C GLN A 144 -2.99 -8.76 -1.52
N PRO A 145 -2.32 -7.63 -1.79
CA PRO A 145 -2.90 -6.28 -1.90
C PRO A 145 -3.75 -6.10 -3.17
N HIS A 146 -4.64 -5.11 -3.17
CA HIS A 146 -5.39 -4.67 -4.34
C HIS A 146 -4.54 -3.71 -5.16
N TRP A 147 -4.33 -4.06 -6.43
CA TRP A 147 -3.55 -3.23 -7.34
C TRP A 147 -4.49 -2.45 -8.27
N HIS A 148 -4.33 -1.13 -8.26
CA HIS A 148 -4.97 -0.23 -9.20
C HIS A 148 -3.90 0.29 -10.15
N PHE A 149 -4.08 0.07 -11.45
CA PHE A 149 -3.19 0.55 -12.49
C PHE A 149 -3.81 1.76 -13.18
N TYR A 150 -3.00 2.76 -13.46
CA TYR A 150 -3.42 3.98 -14.14
C TYR A 150 -2.69 4.08 -15.49
N PRO A 151 -3.09 3.25 -16.48
CA PRO A 151 -2.59 3.41 -17.84
C PRO A 151 -2.98 4.78 -18.38
N ASP A 152 -2.08 5.41 -19.13
CA ASP A 152 -2.47 6.38 -20.15
C ASP A 152 -3.20 5.67 -21.30
N GLU A 153 -3.88 6.45 -22.14
CA GLU A 153 -4.42 6.02 -23.44
C GLU A 153 -3.37 5.31 -24.33
N ASN A 154 -2.06 5.57 -24.12
CA ASN A 154 -0.94 4.90 -24.80
C ASN A 154 -0.36 3.67 -24.07
N THR A 155 -0.85 3.34 -22.88
CA THR A 155 -0.39 2.15 -22.15
C THR A 155 -1.25 0.98 -22.61
N THR A 156 -0.86 0.37 -23.72
CA THR A 156 -1.58 -0.81 -24.24
C THR A 156 -1.54 -1.92 -23.20
N PHE A 157 -2.69 -2.28 -22.63
CA PHE A 157 -2.88 -3.62 -22.09
C PHE A 157 -3.14 -4.52 -23.30
N ASP A 158 -2.08 -5.04 -23.92
CA ASP A 158 -2.24 -6.13 -24.89
C ASP A 158 -2.68 -7.37 -24.12
N PHE A 159 -3.99 -7.53 -23.96
CA PHE A 159 -4.56 -8.86 -24.07
C PHE A 159 -4.40 -9.19 -25.55
N GLU A 160 -3.53 -10.15 -25.89
CA GLU A 160 -3.20 -10.54 -27.27
C GLU A 160 -4.45 -10.56 -28.16
N THR A 161 -4.68 -9.45 -28.86
CA THR A 161 -5.48 -9.39 -30.06
C THR A 161 -4.51 -8.87 -31.10
N ASP A 162 -3.96 -9.83 -31.82
CA ASP A 162 -3.23 -9.68 -33.07
C ASP A 162 -4.04 -8.77 -34.00
N ASP A 163 -3.73 -7.47 -34.02
CA ASP A 163 -4.09 -6.55 -35.11
C ASP A 163 -3.21 -5.30 -35.01
N GLY A 164 -2.26 -5.20 -35.92
CA GLY A 164 -1.26 -4.14 -35.98
C GLY A 164 -1.86 -2.75 -36.19
N ILE A 165 -1.49 -1.82 -35.31
CA ILE A 165 -1.57 -0.38 -35.58
C ILE A 165 -0.29 0.27 -35.07
N ASP A 166 0.47 0.82 -36.01
CA ASP A 166 1.73 1.54 -35.81
C ASP A 166 1.41 2.96 -35.34
N PHE A 167 1.68 3.26 -34.06
CA PHE A 167 1.55 4.61 -33.51
C PHE A 167 2.95 5.21 -33.32
N LEU A 168 3.17 6.35 -33.95
CA LEU A 168 4.40 7.14 -33.88
C LEU A 168 4.86 7.33 -32.42
N GLU A 169 5.98 6.72 -32.06
CA GLU A 169 6.63 6.88 -30.75
C GLU A 169 7.19 8.30 -30.63
N ASP A 170 6.75 9.04 -29.61
CA ASP A 170 7.35 10.32 -29.21
C ASP A 170 8.58 10.01 -28.34
N GLU A 171 9.77 10.03 -28.95
CA GLU A 171 11.09 9.67 -28.38
C GLU A 171 11.53 10.54 -27.16
N THR A 172 10.67 11.42 -26.65
CA THR A 172 11.01 12.35 -25.55
C THR A 172 10.51 11.91 -24.17
N LYS A 173 9.62 10.91 -24.07
CA LYS A 173 9.09 10.43 -22.80
C LYS A 173 9.68 9.06 -22.43
N LYS A 174 10.44 9.05 -21.34
CA LYS A 174 10.91 7.83 -20.67
C LYS A 174 9.74 7.06 -20.05
N GLU A 175 8.98 6.36 -20.87
CA GLU A 175 7.83 5.57 -20.41
C GLU A 175 8.29 4.22 -19.84
N ILE A 176 7.76 3.88 -18.67
CA ILE A 176 7.99 2.58 -18.04
C ILE A 176 7.05 1.56 -18.67
N ASP A 177 7.64 0.46 -19.12
CA ASP A 177 6.88 -0.71 -19.56
C ASP A 177 6.30 -1.46 -18.34
N ILE A 178 5.09 -1.06 -17.91
CA ILE A 178 4.39 -1.68 -16.77
C ILE A 178 4.17 -3.19 -16.99
N LYS A 179 4.13 -3.67 -18.25
CA LYS A 179 4.00 -5.10 -18.59
C LYS A 179 5.14 -5.96 -18.01
N ARG A 180 6.28 -5.34 -17.69
CA ARG A 180 7.47 -6.04 -17.17
C ARG A 180 7.59 -6.01 -15.64
N ILE A 181 6.68 -5.31 -14.97
CA ILE A 181 6.66 -5.26 -13.51
C ILE A 181 5.92 -6.50 -13.00
N HIS A 182 6.61 -7.33 -12.22
CA HIS A 182 5.96 -8.44 -11.53
C HIS A 182 5.44 -7.94 -10.19
N PHE A 183 4.13 -7.93 -10.01
CA PHE A 183 3.52 -7.52 -8.76
C PHE A 183 3.42 -8.70 -7.80
N ALA A 184 4.07 -8.59 -6.64
CA ALA A 184 3.93 -9.59 -5.60
C ALA A 184 2.48 -9.59 -5.10
N MET A 185 1.76 -10.66 -5.43
CA MET A 185 0.47 -10.98 -4.80
C MET A 185 0.78 -11.67 -3.48
N ASN A 186 0.45 -11.05 -2.35
CA ASN A 186 0.74 -11.62 -1.03
C ASN A 186 -0.49 -12.33 -0.47
N GLY A 187 -0.81 -13.48 -1.08
CA GLY A 187 -1.72 -14.47 -0.49
C GLY A 187 -0.94 -15.49 0.34
N GLU A 188 -1.49 -15.92 1.48
CA GLU A 188 -0.91 -16.96 2.34
C GLU A 188 -1.17 -18.40 1.84
N TRP A 189 -1.51 -18.59 0.55
CA TRP A 189 -1.90 -19.87 -0.02
C TRP A 189 -0.94 -21.01 0.30
N ALA A 190 0.37 -20.75 0.21
CA ALA A 190 1.39 -21.75 0.47
C ALA A 190 1.52 -22.12 1.97
N GLN A 191 1.11 -21.23 2.88
CA GLN A 191 1.24 -21.44 4.32
C GLN A 191 -0.04 -22.01 4.93
N ASN A 192 -1.21 -21.51 4.53
CA ASN A 192 -2.49 -21.91 5.13
C ASN A 192 -3.66 -22.02 4.13
N GLY A 193 -3.41 -21.87 2.83
CA GLY A 193 -4.47 -21.91 1.81
C GLY A 193 -5.35 -20.66 1.75
N GLU A 194 -5.12 -19.64 2.57
CA GLU A 194 -5.87 -18.38 2.56
C GLU A 194 -5.28 -17.40 1.52
N HIS A 195 -6.13 -16.68 0.80
CA HIS A 195 -5.72 -15.63 -0.15
C HIS A 195 -5.63 -14.24 0.50
N ILE A 196 -5.79 -14.18 1.83
CA ILE A 196 -5.79 -12.96 2.64
C ILE A 196 -4.68 -13.09 3.69
N HIS A 197 -3.76 -12.13 3.75
CA HIS A 197 -2.69 -12.10 4.75
C HIS A 197 -3.03 -11.14 5.90
N LYS A 198 -3.52 -11.66 7.03
CA LYS A 198 -4.01 -10.78 8.11
C LYS A 198 -2.89 -10.03 8.82
N ILE A 199 -2.98 -8.70 8.87
CA ILE A 199 -2.11 -7.86 9.71
C ILE A 199 -2.65 -7.84 11.15
N ASN A 200 -2.23 -8.83 11.95
CA ASN A 200 -2.68 -9.01 13.33
C ASN A 200 -1.60 -8.68 14.39
N SER A 201 -0.37 -8.38 13.95
CA SER A 201 0.72 -7.99 14.84
C SER A 201 1.60 -6.91 14.21
N SER A 202 2.27 -6.12 15.06
CA SER A 202 3.19 -5.07 14.60
C SER A 202 4.33 -5.64 13.77
N LYS A 203 4.82 -6.83 14.13
CA LYS A 203 5.88 -7.52 13.38
C LYS A 203 5.43 -7.87 11.96
N VAL A 204 4.21 -8.39 11.81
CA VAL A 204 3.62 -8.71 10.51
C VAL A 204 3.49 -7.44 9.67
N LEU A 205 2.94 -6.35 10.24
CA LEU A 205 2.83 -5.07 9.56
C LEU A 205 4.18 -4.54 9.03
N VAL A 206 5.19 -4.49 9.90
CA VAL A 206 6.53 -3.98 9.56
C VAL A 206 7.16 -4.82 8.44
N ASN A 207 7.10 -6.15 8.56
CA ASN A 207 7.65 -7.06 7.56
C ASN A 207 6.91 -6.96 6.22
N TRP A 208 5.58 -6.90 6.26
CA TRP A 208 4.76 -6.78 5.07
C TRP A 208 5.07 -5.51 4.30
N LEU A 209 5.04 -4.35 4.97
CA LEU A 209 5.26 -3.06 4.31
C LEU A 209 6.70 -2.91 3.79
N SER A 210 7.70 -3.26 4.60
CA SER A 210 9.10 -3.19 4.15
C SER A 210 9.40 -4.16 3.00
N GLY A 211 8.85 -5.38 3.05
CA GLY A 211 8.95 -6.36 1.97
C GLY A 211 8.29 -5.89 0.69
N ALA A 212 7.06 -5.36 0.77
CA ALA A 212 6.33 -4.82 -0.37
C ALA A 212 7.09 -3.66 -1.03
N LEU A 213 7.57 -2.69 -0.24
CA LEU A 213 8.33 -1.55 -0.74
C LEU A 213 9.65 -1.98 -1.39
N LYS A 214 10.37 -2.93 -0.78
CA LYS A 214 11.60 -3.47 -1.35
C LYS A 214 11.33 -4.13 -2.70
N HIS A 215 10.32 -5.01 -2.78
CA HIS A 215 9.93 -5.69 -4.00
C HIS A 215 9.55 -4.70 -5.11
N ILE A 216 8.67 -3.74 -4.81
CA ILE A 216 8.29 -2.68 -5.77
C ILE A 216 9.52 -1.94 -6.27
N LYS A 217 10.43 -1.53 -5.38
CA LYS A 217 11.65 -0.80 -5.73
C LYS A 217 12.56 -1.62 -6.64
N GLU A 218 12.72 -2.92 -6.38
CA GLU A 218 13.52 -3.83 -7.21
C GLU A 218 12.92 -3.96 -8.61
N GLN A 219 11.61 -4.21 -8.71
CA GLN A 219 10.94 -4.33 -10.01
C GLN A 219 11.01 -3.05 -10.84
N LEU A 220 10.88 -1.87 -10.21
CA LEU A 220 11.01 -0.58 -10.88
C LEU A 220 12.46 -0.21 -11.25
N LYS A 221 13.46 -0.81 -10.59
CA LYS A 221 14.85 -0.66 -11.01
C LYS A 221 15.14 -1.49 -12.26
N ASP A 222 14.55 -2.67 -12.34
CA ASP A 222 14.75 -3.65 -13.42
C ASP A 222 13.86 -3.38 -14.64
N SER A 223 12.77 -2.61 -14.47
CA SER A 223 11.95 -2.16 -15.59
C SER A 223 12.79 -1.26 -16.51
N LYS A 224 13.03 -1.73 -17.75
CA LYS A 224 13.71 -0.93 -18.77
C LYS A 224 12.87 0.31 -19.08
N ILE A 225 13.53 1.46 -19.07
CA ILE A 225 13.00 2.69 -19.65
C ILE A 225 12.98 2.44 -21.17
N LYS A 226 11.80 2.50 -21.80
CA LYS A 226 11.76 2.59 -23.26
C LYS A 226 12.36 3.94 -23.64
N ASN A 227 13.39 3.91 -24.49
CA ASN A 227 13.89 5.10 -25.16
C ASN A 227 13.05 5.30 -26.40
#